data_AF-A0A661ZJ86-F1
#
_entry.id   AF-A0A661ZJ86-F1
#
_cell.length_a   1.000
_cell.length_b   1.000
_cell.length_c   1.000
_cell.angle_alpha   90.00
_cell.angle_beta   90.00
_cell.angle_gamma   90.00
#
_symmetry.space_group_name_H-M   'P 1'
#
loop_
_entity.id
_entity.type
_entity.pdbx_description
1 polymer ?
#
loop_
_entity_poly.entity_id
_entity_poly.type
_entity_poly.pdbx_seq_one_letter_code
_entity_poly.pdbx_strand_id
1 'polypeptide(L)'
;MKIQIKFFISAALLFVIILFSNSCRKNFSLAEFDNLSTDSLHFEGSFAAPIVDTKLTLINFLPKKDSSLWAEVDENNLIHLRMYYKDMFNPTMSEIYPLVPYPAVAGIPIPADTFAIQTDTSKMKVYDKLLSGKLFFQNPTITFHIDNYIPIVTFFKMDTLTFHQTDGTALSHTSVNEFTIAAPVTAGSFEHTDIVIDTTEVPILAEVFSPIPKFISFYLSTGSHTSQTLPFDVDGTEQMKVDIDIDLPLDARLDTIIMTDTMNFNITNDTRVKSATLKIKFDNGFPIDGLTQIYFTDTTAVGEPGIVIDSVFTDTNHINISEEGWHLDPAETDAQGFVTVPHESNILIFIDQIRMQNLIQRHASKIIIRGKLNSYNAASGQFIKILGDYSMGIQIAVKLDFDASTNNI
;
A
#
# COMPACT_ATOMS: atom_id res chain seq x y z
N MET A 1 45.38 -37.66 -4.10
CA MET A 1 44.14 -38.42 -4.27
C MET A 1 43.35 -38.35 -2.96
N LYS A 2 42.46 -37.37 -2.82
CA LYS A 2 41.59 -37.18 -1.64
C LYS A 2 40.15 -37.29 -2.14
N ILE A 3 39.47 -38.36 -1.75
CA ILE A 3 38.05 -38.57 -2.01
C ILE A 3 37.30 -37.69 -0.99
N GLN A 4 36.62 -36.65 -1.47
CA GLN A 4 35.58 -35.97 -0.70
C GLN A 4 34.22 -36.50 -1.15
N ILE A 5 33.58 -37.27 -0.28
CA ILE A 5 32.17 -37.66 -0.44
C ILE A 5 31.34 -36.45 0.00
N LYS A 6 30.71 -35.78 -0.97
CA LYS A 6 29.71 -34.74 -0.72
C LYS A 6 28.36 -35.42 -0.46
N PHE A 7 27.88 -35.37 0.78
CA PHE A 7 26.47 -35.63 1.08
C PHE A 7 25.67 -34.38 0.67
N PHE A 8 24.97 -34.44 -0.45
CA PHE A 8 23.97 -33.44 -0.84
C PHE A 8 22.60 -33.93 -0.34
N ILE A 9 22.26 -33.60 0.90
CA ILE A 9 20.88 -33.67 1.37
C ILE A 9 20.26 -32.31 1.05
N SER A 10 19.27 -32.31 0.15
CA SER A 10 18.50 -31.13 -0.25
C SER A 10 17.92 -30.40 0.97
N ALA A 11 18.05 -29.08 1.01
CA ALA A 11 17.50 -28.22 2.06
C ALA A 11 15.98 -28.38 2.26
N ALA A 12 15.24 -28.87 1.25
CA ALA A 12 13.82 -29.21 1.37
C ALA A 12 13.59 -30.45 2.26
N LEU A 13 14.48 -31.45 2.19
CA LEU A 13 14.43 -32.61 3.09
C LEU A 13 14.79 -32.21 4.53
N LEU A 14 15.70 -31.26 4.70
CA LEU A 14 16.06 -30.72 6.01
C LEU A 14 14.90 -29.90 6.62
N PHE A 15 14.18 -29.13 5.81
CA PHE A 15 12.99 -28.37 6.26
C PHE A 15 11.84 -29.31 6.66
N VAL A 16 11.64 -30.38 5.90
CA VAL A 16 10.69 -31.46 6.22
C VAL A 16 11.09 -32.19 7.51
N ILE A 17 12.38 -32.48 7.72
CA ILE A 17 12.88 -33.09 8.96
C ILE A 17 12.74 -32.14 10.17
N ILE A 18 12.93 -30.83 10.00
CA ILE A 18 12.75 -29.82 11.05
C ILE A 18 11.27 -29.72 11.45
N LEU A 19 10.34 -29.79 10.49
CA LEU A 19 8.90 -29.85 10.76
C LEU A 19 8.48 -31.14 11.50
N PHE A 20 9.21 -32.25 11.30
CA PHE A 20 9.01 -33.51 12.03
C PHE A 20 9.68 -33.59 13.42
N SER A 21 10.44 -32.57 13.83
CA SER A 21 11.07 -32.55 15.16
C SER A 21 10.16 -31.99 16.26
N ASN A 22 9.08 -31.26 15.90
CA ASN A 22 8.18 -30.60 16.85
C ASN A 22 6.73 -31.10 16.81
N SER A 23 6.36 -32.04 15.93
CA SER A 23 5.03 -32.66 15.91
C SER A 23 5.11 -34.11 16.40
N CYS A 24 4.15 -34.50 17.25
CA CYS A 24 4.09 -35.76 17.98
C CYS A 24 4.63 -37.00 17.22
N ARG A 25 5.79 -37.51 17.65
CA ARG A 25 6.32 -38.80 17.19
C ARG A 25 5.48 -39.95 17.75
N LYS A 26 4.67 -40.56 16.89
CA LYS A 26 4.42 -42.00 16.98
C LYS A 26 5.69 -42.67 16.44
N ASN A 27 6.39 -43.44 17.26
CA ASN A 27 7.62 -44.14 16.86
C ASN A 27 7.34 -45.05 15.65
N PHE A 28 7.60 -44.57 14.44
CA PHE A 28 7.71 -45.39 13.25
C PHE A 28 9.06 -46.10 13.31
N SER A 29 9.04 -47.35 13.74
CA SER A 29 10.19 -48.25 13.73
C SER A 29 10.40 -48.73 12.29
N LEU A 30 11.51 -48.32 11.66
CA LEU A 30 11.94 -48.76 10.32
C LEU A 30 12.34 -50.25 10.23
N ALA A 31 12.26 -51.01 11.33
CA ALA A 31 12.68 -52.41 11.39
C ALA A 31 11.80 -53.40 10.60
N GLU A 32 10.68 -52.98 10.01
CA GLU A 32 9.84 -53.84 9.14
C GLU A 32 10.23 -53.78 7.65
N PHE A 33 11.14 -52.89 7.25
CA PHE A 33 11.55 -52.77 5.83
C PHE A 33 12.67 -53.73 5.41
N ASP A 34 13.34 -54.40 6.35
CA ASP A 34 14.47 -55.29 6.07
C ASP A 34 14.06 -56.63 5.41
N ASN A 35 12.75 -56.90 5.26
CA ASN A 35 12.22 -58.12 4.64
C ASN A 35 11.54 -57.92 3.28
N LEU A 36 11.61 -56.72 2.68
CA LEU A 36 11.03 -56.47 1.36
C LEU A 36 12.04 -56.89 0.27
N SER A 37 11.58 -57.72 -0.68
CA SER A 37 12.40 -58.28 -1.75
C SER A 37 13.00 -57.20 -2.66
N THR A 38 14.11 -57.52 -3.31
CA THR A 38 14.93 -56.67 -4.22
C THR A 38 14.24 -56.20 -5.52
N ASP A 39 12.91 -56.31 -5.59
CA ASP A 39 12.13 -55.84 -6.71
C ASP A 39 11.68 -54.40 -6.43
N SER A 40 11.68 -53.56 -7.46
CA SER A 40 11.42 -52.12 -7.36
C SER A 40 10.18 -51.83 -6.51
N LEU A 41 10.38 -51.30 -5.31
CA LEU A 41 9.30 -50.94 -4.41
C LEU A 41 8.67 -49.64 -4.90
N HIS A 42 7.38 -49.70 -5.20
CA HIS A 42 6.56 -48.53 -5.54
C HIS A 42 5.74 -48.12 -4.32
N PHE A 43 5.85 -46.85 -3.92
CA PHE A 43 5.13 -46.28 -2.79
C PHE A 43 4.33 -45.06 -3.25
N GLU A 44 3.00 -45.16 -3.17
CA GLU A 44 2.10 -44.02 -3.29
C GLU A 44 1.71 -43.54 -1.89
N GLY A 45 1.91 -42.25 -1.64
CA GLY A 45 1.67 -41.65 -0.34
C GLY A 45 0.94 -40.32 -0.44
N SER A 46 0.27 -39.95 0.64
CA SER A 46 -0.26 -38.61 0.83
C SER A 46 0.13 -38.07 2.20
N PHE A 47 0.37 -36.77 2.27
CA PHE A 47 0.67 -36.08 3.51
C PHE A 47 -0.11 -34.76 3.56
N ALA A 48 -0.70 -34.44 4.72
CA ALA A 48 -1.39 -33.19 4.94
C ALA A 48 -0.85 -32.48 6.18
N ALA A 49 -0.65 -31.17 6.09
CA ALA A 49 -0.20 -30.34 7.20
C ALA A 49 -0.77 -28.92 7.12
N PRO A 50 -1.10 -28.30 8.28
CA PRO A 50 -1.25 -26.85 8.34
C PRO A 50 0.11 -26.19 8.06
N ILE A 51 0.12 -25.16 7.22
CA ILE A 51 1.32 -24.36 6.93
C ILE A 51 1.21 -22.98 7.57
N VAL A 52 0.02 -22.36 7.49
CA VAL A 52 -0.21 -21.00 7.96
C VAL A 52 -1.45 -20.97 8.82
N ASP A 53 -1.34 -20.31 9.97
CA ASP A 53 -2.46 -19.89 10.82
C ASP A 53 -2.08 -18.52 11.37
N THR A 54 -2.61 -17.47 10.75
CA THR A 54 -2.23 -16.09 11.05
C THR A 54 -3.44 -15.19 11.14
N LYS A 55 -3.33 -14.15 11.98
CA LYS A 55 -4.30 -13.08 12.11
C LYS A 55 -3.59 -11.77 11.88
N LEU A 56 -4.06 -11.00 10.90
CA LEU A 56 -3.42 -9.78 10.42
C LEU A 56 -4.37 -8.60 10.63
N THR A 57 -3.86 -7.50 11.16
CA THR A 57 -4.55 -6.22 11.22
C THR A 57 -3.95 -5.29 10.15
N LEU A 58 -4.69 -4.27 9.69
CA LEU A 58 -4.19 -3.39 8.63
C LEU A 58 -2.89 -2.69 9.06
N ILE A 59 -2.78 -2.32 10.33
CA ILE A 59 -1.58 -1.69 10.90
C ILE A 59 -0.30 -2.52 10.74
N ASN A 60 -0.40 -3.84 10.56
CA ASN A 60 0.77 -4.70 10.29
C ASN A 60 1.34 -4.51 8.88
N PHE A 61 0.55 -4.01 7.94
CA PHE A 61 0.93 -3.79 6.54
C PHE A 61 1.32 -2.34 6.24
N LEU A 62 0.98 -1.42 7.14
CA LEU A 62 1.25 0.00 6.96
C LEU A 62 2.75 0.25 7.18
N PRO A 63 3.41 1.04 6.32
CA PRO A 63 4.83 1.33 6.45
C PRO A 63 5.09 1.93 7.83
N LYS A 64 5.96 1.28 8.60
CA LYS A 64 6.42 1.79 9.90
C LYS A 64 7.37 2.96 9.65
N LYS A 65 6.79 4.14 9.43
CA LYS A 65 7.45 5.45 9.34
C LYS A 65 8.57 5.50 8.30
N ASP A 66 8.21 5.48 7.01
CA ASP A 66 8.97 6.26 6.04
C ASP A 66 8.67 7.74 6.35
N SER A 67 9.62 8.66 6.21
CA SER A 67 9.46 10.05 6.67
C SER A 67 8.31 10.82 6.02
N SER A 68 7.69 10.27 4.96
CA SER A 68 6.66 10.94 4.18
C SER A 68 5.35 10.15 4.00
N LEU A 69 5.23 8.90 4.48
CA LEU A 69 3.98 8.12 4.44
C LEU A 69 3.94 7.18 5.64
N TRP A 70 2.90 7.32 6.46
CA TRP A 70 2.61 6.40 7.55
C TRP A 70 1.11 6.24 7.68
N ALA A 71 0.70 5.38 8.60
CA ALA A 71 -0.67 5.35 9.06
C ALA A 71 -0.72 5.43 10.57
N GLU A 72 -1.80 6.01 11.05
CA GLU A 72 -2.08 6.18 12.46
C GLU A 72 -3.52 5.82 12.77
N VAL A 73 -3.79 5.61 14.06
CA VAL A 73 -5.11 5.27 14.56
C VAL A 73 -5.53 6.41 15.47
N ASP A 74 -6.67 7.02 15.18
CA ASP A 74 -7.21 8.14 15.96
C ASP A 74 -7.84 7.67 17.28
N GLU A 75 -8.39 8.63 18.04
CA GLU A 75 -9.08 8.34 19.31
C GLU A 75 -10.37 7.50 19.16
N ASN A 76 -10.95 7.47 17.95
CA ASN A 76 -12.13 6.69 17.59
C ASN A 76 -11.77 5.33 16.99
N ASN A 77 -10.49 4.95 17.03
CA ASN A 77 -9.93 3.76 16.43
C ASN A 77 -10.01 3.73 14.88
N LEU A 78 -10.33 4.86 14.22
CA LEU A 78 -10.31 4.98 12.78
C LEU A 78 -8.87 5.04 12.29
N ILE A 79 -8.56 4.35 11.20
CA ILE A 79 -7.23 4.41 10.59
C ILE A 79 -7.14 5.62 9.67
N HIS A 80 -6.05 6.36 9.77
CA HIS A 80 -5.70 7.51 8.92
C HIS A 80 -4.45 7.18 8.11
N LEU A 81 -4.47 7.43 6.79
CA LEU A 81 -3.28 7.39 5.95
C LEU A 81 -2.73 8.81 5.84
N ARG A 82 -1.52 9.02 6.33
CA ARG A 82 -0.89 10.34 6.43
C ARG A 82 0.29 10.46 5.49
N MET A 83 0.37 11.58 4.78
CA MET A 83 1.51 11.92 3.94
C MET A 83 2.04 13.29 4.34
N TYR A 84 3.35 13.38 4.57
CA TYR A 84 4.00 14.63 4.96
C TYR A 84 5.07 15.02 3.94
N TYR A 85 4.97 16.24 3.43
CA TYR A 85 5.93 16.84 2.53
C TYR A 85 6.58 18.03 3.24
N LYS A 86 7.84 17.84 3.61
CA LYS A 86 8.63 18.84 4.30
C LYS A 86 9.29 19.81 3.31
N ASP A 87 9.39 21.07 3.71
CA ASP A 87 10.06 22.15 2.99
C ASP A 87 9.55 22.25 1.54
N MET A 88 8.24 22.05 1.35
CA MET A 88 7.59 22.07 0.02
C MET A 88 7.81 23.41 -0.68
N PHE A 89 7.85 24.48 0.11
CA PHE A 89 8.16 25.82 -0.36
C PHE A 89 8.84 26.63 0.75
N ASN A 90 9.84 27.43 0.39
CA ASN A 90 10.64 28.21 1.32
C ASN A 90 11.20 29.50 0.68
N PRO A 91 10.34 30.46 0.27
CA PRO A 91 10.81 31.70 -0.32
C PRO A 91 11.46 32.55 0.76
N THR A 92 12.42 33.33 0.33
CA THR A 92 13.04 34.37 1.13
C THR A 92 12.32 35.70 0.95
N MET A 93 12.47 36.60 1.91
CA MET A 93 11.95 37.96 1.82
C MET A 93 12.46 38.68 0.55
N SER A 94 13.70 38.44 0.14
CA SER A 94 14.27 39.00 -1.08
C SER A 94 13.62 38.48 -2.38
N GLU A 95 13.08 37.27 -2.36
CA GLU A 95 12.33 36.71 -3.50
C GLU A 95 10.90 37.25 -3.55
N ILE A 96 10.26 37.41 -2.38
CA ILE A 96 8.90 37.96 -2.29
C ILE A 96 8.89 39.46 -2.62
N TYR A 97 9.89 40.22 -2.15
CA TYR A 97 10.00 41.66 -2.33
C TYR A 97 11.34 42.04 -3.00
N PRO A 98 11.52 41.75 -4.30
CA PRO A 98 12.80 41.89 -5.00
C PRO A 98 13.23 43.34 -5.25
N LEU A 99 12.31 44.30 -5.10
CA LEU A 99 12.58 45.73 -5.30
C LEU A 99 13.06 46.44 -4.03
N VAL A 100 13.04 45.77 -2.87
CA VAL A 100 13.52 46.32 -1.61
C VAL A 100 15.05 46.22 -1.56
N PRO A 101 15.77 47.30 -1.23
CA PRO A 101 17.20 47.22 -1.01
C PRO A 101 17.49 46.51 0.33
N TYR A 102 18.25 45.42 0.29
CA TYR A 102 18.70 44.71 1.48
C TYR A 102 20.18 45.00 1.79
N PRO A 103 20.56 45.10 3.09
CA PRO A 103 19.70 45.01 4.27
C PRO A 103 18.78 46.24 4.39
N ALA A 104 17.57 46.02 4.93
CA ALA A 104 16.59 47.08 5.17
C ALA A 104 16.43 47.30 6.67
N VAL A 105 16.40 48.57 7.08
CA VAL A 105 16.27 48.94 8.50
C VAL A 105 14.81 49.05 8.94
N ALA A 106 14.58 48.84 10.23
CA ALA A 106 13.30 49.04 10.89
C ALA A 106 12.71 50.43 10.59
N GLY A 107 11.39 50.51 10.46
CA GLY A 107 10.69 51.77 10.19
C GLY A 107 10.55 52.12 8.71
N ILE A 108 11.19 51.39 7.79
CA ILE A 108 11.00 51.59 6.36
C ILE A 108 9.63 51.03 5.93
N PRO A 109 8.79 51.81 5.22
CA PRO A 109 7.57 51.29 4.62
C PRO A 109 7.92 50.46 3.38
N ILE A 110 7.48 49.21 3.38
CA ILE A 110 7.54 48.30 2.23
C ILE A 110 6.17 48.34 1.55
N PRO A 111 6.10 48.55 0.21
CA PRO A 111 4.83 48.56 -0.50
C PRO A 111 4.14 47.18 -0.41
N ALA A 112 2.83 47.20 -0.65
CA ALA A 112 2.08 45.96 -0.89
C ALA A 112 2.69 45.22 -2.09
N ASP A 113 2.82 43.91 -1.97
CA ASP A 113 3.28 43.05 -3.05
C ASP A 113 2.72 41.64 -2.89
N THR A 114 2.71 40.87 -3.97
CA THR A 114 2.25 39.49 -4.01
C THR A 114 3.26 38.65 -4.77
N PHE A 115 3.71 37.59 -4.12
CA PHE A 115 4.56 36.57 -4.69
C PHE A 115 3.74 35.33 -4.98
N ALA A 116 3.82 34.81 -6.20
CA ALA A 116 3.17 33.58 -6.60
C ALA A 116 4.20 32.52 -6.98
N ILE A 117 3.95 31.27 -6.56
CA ILE A 117 4.76 30.11 -6.90
C ILE A 117 3.90 28.97 -7.42
N GLN A 118 4.42 28.25 -8.41
CA GLN A 118 3.95 26.93 -8.79
C GLN A 118 4.90 25.88 -8.22
N THR A 119 4.38 24.91 -7.46
CA THR A 119 5.18 23.80 -6.96
C THR A 119 5.41 22.77 -8.07
N ASP A 120 6.51 22.02 -7.94
CA ASP A 120 6.67 20.77 -8.69
C ASP A 120 5.60 19.74 -8.28
N THR A 121 5.47 18.69 -9.08
CA THR A 121 4.56 17.58 -8.80
C THR A 121 5.13 16.67 -7.70
N SER A 122 4.35 16.46 -6.65
CA SER A 122 4.69 15.57 -5.54
C SER A 122 3.98 14.23 -5.71
N LYS A 123 4.73 13.14 -5.62
CA LYS A 123 4.20 11.79 -5.82
C LYS A 123 3.37 11.35 -4.61
N MET A 124 2.12 10.94 -4.86
CA MET A 124 1.22 10.41 -3.85
C MET A 124 1.51 8.93 -3.57
N LYS A 125 2.44 8.69 -2.63
CA LYS A 125 2.93 7.33 -2.31
C LYS A 125 1.85 6.35 -1.88
N VAL A 126 0.73 6.83 -1.31
CA VAL A 126 -0.41 6.00 -0.88
C VAL A 126 -0.98 5.13 -2.02
N TYR A 127 -0.73 5.52 -3.27
CA TYR A 127 -1.27 4.86 -4.45
C TYR A 127 -0.29 3.98 -5.23
N ASP A 128 0.93 3.78 -4.72
CA ASP A 128 1.99 3.09 -5.48
C ASP A 128 1.64 1.64 -5.86
N LYS A 129 0.81 0.97 -5.05
CA LYS A 129 0.36 -0.41 -5.28
C LYS A 129 -0.98 -0.52 -6.01
N LEU A 130 -1.66 0.60 -6.24
CA LEU A 130 -2.94 0.61 -6.95
C LEU A 130 -2.72 0.80 -8.45
N LEU A 131 -3.26 -0.12 -9.24
CA LEU A 131 -3.20 -0.09 -10.70
C LEU A 131 -4.32 0.78 -11.29
N SER A 132 -5.54 0.63 -10.76
CA SER A 132 -6.72 1.36 -11.23
C SER A 132 -7.87 1.29 -10.22
N GLY A 133 -8.96 1.97 -10.52
CA GLY A 133 -10.19 2.00 -9.73
C GLY A 133 -10.48 3.38 -9.16
N LYS A 134 -11.44 3.44 -8.25
CA LYS A 134 -11.90 4.68 -7.62
C LYS A 134 -11.87 4.55 -6.10
N LEU A 135 -11.16 5.46 -5.46
CA LEU A 135 -11.09 5.56 -4.01
C LEU A 135 -11.62 6.91 -3.59
N PHE A 136 -12.70 6.91 -2.82
CA PHE A 136 -13.31 8.11 -2.29
C PHE A 136 -13.06 8.17 -0.79
N PHE A 137 -12.74 9.35 -0.29
CA PHE A 137 -12.60 9.61 1.14
C PHE A 137 -13.70 10.58 1.55
N GLN A 138 -14.37 10.31 2.69
CA GLN A 138 -15.47 11.14 3.13
C GLN A 138 -14.99 12.53 3.59
N ASN A 139 -13.91 12.56 4.36
CA ASN A 139 -13.37 13.78 4.97
C ASN A 139 -11.83 13.89 4.83
N PRO A 140 -11.28 13.88 3.61
CA PRO A 140 -9.86 14.14 3.44
C PRO A 140 -9.51 15.57 3.84
N THR A 141 -8.31 15.79 4.37
CA THR A 141 -7.80 17.13 4.70
C THR A 141 -6.38 17.33 4.18
N ILE A 142 -6.05 18.58 3.84
CA ILE A 142 -4.70 19.02 3.51
C ILE A 142 -4.39 20.18 4.45
N THR A 143 -3.37 20.02 5.30
CA THR A 143 -2.93 21.06 6.23
C THR A 143 -1.61 21.67 5.73
N PHE A 144 -1.58 22.99 5.60
CA PHE A 144 -0.36 23.74 5.39
C PHE A 144 0.16 24.22 6.75
N HIS A 145 1.36 23.79 7.10
CA HIS A 145 2.08 24.23 8.29
C HIS A 145 3.03 25.34 7.85
N ILE A 146 2.76 26.58 8.27
CA ILE A 146 3.52 27.75 7.83
C ILE A 146 4.33 28.30 9.01
N ASP A 147 5.65 28.24 8.90
CA ASP A 147 6.56 28.96 9.79
C ASP A 147 7.04 30.22 9.07
N ASN A 148 6.47 31.37 9.43
CA ASN A 148 6.76 32.65 8.82
C ASN A 148 7.82 33.41 9.62
N TYR A 149 9.00 33.62 9.02
CA TYR A 149 10.06 34.47 9.58
C TYR A 149 10.05 35.88 8.97
N ILE A 150 9.15 36.15 8.00
CA ILE A 150 9.11 37.41 7.23
C ILE A 150 8.10 38.36 7.88
N PRO A 151 8.53 39.48 8.47
CA PRO A 151 7.69 40.30 9.37
C PRO A 151 6.53 41.04 8.69
N ILE A 152 6.51 41.07 7.35
CA ILE A 152 5.53 41.84 6.56
C ILE A 152 4.64 40.95 5.69
N VAL A 153 4.90 39.64 5.64
CA VAL A 153 4.04 38.70 4.93
C VAL A 153 2.87 38.34 5.85
N THR A 154 1.66 38.64 5.41
CA THR A 154 0.45 38.59 6.25
C THR A 154 -0.67 37.72 5.70
N PHE A 155 -0.53 37.25 4.46
CA PHE A 155 -1.49 36.32 3.87
C PHE A 155 -0.81 35.14 3.18
N PHE A 156 -1.55 34.03 3.11
CA PHE A 156 -1.27 32.87 2.30
C PHE A 156 -2.53 32.50 1.52
N LYS A 157 -2.36 32.08 0.27
CA LYS A 157 -3.46 31.69 -0.60
C LYS A 157 -3.08 30.47 -1.41
N MET A 158 -3.94 29.47 -1.42
CA MET A 158 -3.86 28.37 -2.36
C MET A 158 -4.68 28.74 -3.61
N ASP A 159 -4.04 29.32 -4.61
CA ASP A 159 -4.75 29.73 -5.83
C ASP A 159 -5.26 28.53 -6.64
N THR A 160 -4.46 27.47 -6.77
CA THR A 160 -4.89 26.26 -7.49
C THR A 160 -4.31 25.01 -6.86
N LEU A 161 -5.15 24.00 -6.68
CA LEU A 161 -4.78 22.65 -6.29
C LEU A 161 -5.04 21.73 -7.48
N THR A 162 -4.04 20.96 -7.90
CA THR A 162 -4.15 20.07 -9.06
C THR A 162 -3.74 18.64 -8.70
N PHE A 163 -4.62 17.70 -9.05
CA PHE A 163 -4.39 16.25 -8.96
C PHE A 163 -4.15 15.68 -10.35
N HIS A 164 -3.00 15.03 -10.54
CA HIS A 164 -2.57 14.48 -11.84
C HIS A 164 -2.78 12.97 -11.88
N GLN A 165 -3.43 12.51 -12.94
CA GLN A 165 -3.75 11.10 -13.19
C GLN A 165 -2.70 10.42 -14.06
N THR A 166 -2.73 9.08 -14.13
CA THR A 166 -1.79 8.29 -14.94
C THR A 166 -1.95 8.47 -16.45
N ASP A 167 -3.14 8.86 -16.91
CA ASP A 167 -3.44 9.05 -18.33
C ASP A 167 -3.04 10.46 -18.83
N GLY A 168 -2.42 11.27 -17.97
CA GLY A 168 -2.02 12.64 -18.27
C GLY A 168 -3.13 13.68 -18.06
N THR A 169 -4.34 13.26 -17.69
CA THR A 169 -5.39 14.19 -17.28
C THR A 169 -5.11 14.74 -15.88
N ALA A 170 -5.68 15.91 -15.59
CA ALA A 170 -5.58 16.53 -14.29
C ALA A 170 -6.91 17.16 -13.88
N LEU A 171 -7.24 17.05 -12.60
CA LEU A 171 -8.39 17.72 -12.00
C LEU A 171 -7.86 18.87 -11.14
N SER A 172 -8.33 20.08 -11.40
CA SER A 172 -7.89 21.28 -10.70
C SER A 172 -9.04 21.95 -9.98
N HIS A 173 -8.75 22.45 -8.78
CA HIS A 173 -9.61 23.36 -8.05
C HIS A 173 -8.92 24.71 -7.93
N THR A 174 -9.57 25.78 -8.37
CA THR A 174 -9.12 27.15 -8.11
C THR A 174 -9.85 27.66 -6.87
N SER A 175 -9.11 27.95 -5.80
CA SER A 175 -9.69 28.56 -4.61
C SER A 175 -9.56 30.08 -4.68
N VAL A 176 -10.56 30.75 -4.15
CA VAL A 176 -10.57 32.21 -3.96
C VAL A 176 -10.26 32.60 -2.52
N ASN A 177 -10.19 31.61 -1.62
CA ASN A 177 -10.04 31.86 -0.19
C ASN A 177 -8.58 32.18 0.13
N GLU A 178 -8.41 33.27 0.85
CA GLU A 178 -7.15 33.73 1.36
C GLU A 178 -7.17 33.63 2.88
N PHE A 179 -6.03 33.24 3.43
CA PHE A 179 -5.85 33.00 4.85
C PHE A 179 -4.89 34.05 5.40
N THR A 180 -5.28 34.69 6.50
CA THR A 180 -4.36 35.52 7.27
C THR A 180 -3.35 34.63 7.99
N ILE A 181 -2.07 34.95 7.86
CA ILE A 181 -0.98 34.28 8.58
C ILE A 181 -0.31 35.26 9.52
N ALA A 182 0.15 34.74 10.66
CA ALA A 182 0.87 35.55 11.63
C ALA A 182 2.28 35.90 11.11
N ALA A 183 2.80 37.05 11.53
CA ALA A 183 4.12 37.53 11.17
C ALA A 183 4.91 37.93 12.43
N PRO A 184 6.22 37.67 12.48
CA PRO A 184 7.03 37.94 13.65
C PRO A 184 7.17 39.44 13.90
N VAL A 185 7.16 39.81 15.18
CA VAL A 185 7.39 41.20 15.63
C VAL A 185 8.79 41.42 16.20
N THR A 186 9.59 40.36 16.36
CA THR A 186 10.97 40.42 16.89
C THR A 186 11.94 39.71 15.95
N ALA A 187 13.12 40.30 15.73
CA ALA A 187 14.15 39.71 14.89
C ALA A 187 14.56 38.30 15.38
N GLY A 188 14.70 37.37 14.44
CA GLY A 188 15.08 35.98 14.72
C GLY A 188 13.97 35.08 15.29
N SER A 189 12.76 35.62 15.50
CA SER A 189 11.57 34.81 15.82
C SER A 189 10.78 34.44 14.56
N PHE A 190 9.87 33.48 14.70
CA PHE A 190 8.89 33.14 13.67
C PHE A 190 7.53 33.00 14.31
N GLU A 191 6.49 33.14 13.49
CA GLU A 191 5.13 32.80 13.88
C GLU A 191 4.67 31.58 13.08
N HIS A 192 3.93 30.71 13.75
CA HIS A 192 3.39 29.49 13.16
C HIS A 192 1.91 29.67 12.82
N THR A 193 1.47 29.16 11.68
CA THR A 193 0.05 29.14 11.30
C THR A 193 -0.29 27.84 10.58
N ASP A 194 -1.34 27.17 11.06
CA ASP A 194 -1.94 26.01 10.40
C ASP A 194 -3.14 26.43 9.57
N ILE A 195 -3.15 26.07 8.30
CA ILE A 195 -4.29 26.26 7.41
C ILE A 195 -4.79 24.89 6.99
N VAL A 196 -6.02 24.56 7.37
CA VAL A 196 -6.67 23.30 7.03
C VAL A 196 -7.59 23.51 5.83
N ILE A 197 -7.31 22.77 4.75
CA ILE A 197 -8.17 22.67 3.57
C ILE A 197 -8.92 21.35 3.65
N ASP A 198 -10.24 21.43 3.76
CA ASP A 198 -11.14 20.28 3.87
C ASP A 198 -12.24 20.32 2.77
N THR A 199 -13.28 19.51 2.92
CA THR A 199 -14.43 19.49 2.00
C THR A 199 -15.35 20.70 2.14
N THR A 200 -15.23 21.50 3.20
CA THR A 200 -15.93 22.78 3.34
C THR A 200 -15.28 23.84 2.46
N GLU A 201 -13.94 23.90 2.50
CA GLU A 201 -13.14 24.83 1.70
C GLU A 201 -13.06 24.41 0.22
N VAL A 202 -12.90 23.11 -0.02
CA VAL A 202 -12.80 22.52 -1.37
C VAL A 202 -13.80 21.37 -1.48
N PRO A 203 -15.06 21.63 -1.88
CA PRO A 203 -16.10 20.60 -1.96
C PRO A 203 -15.75 19.39 -2.84
N ILE A 204 -14.91 19.60 -3.86
CA ILE A 204 -14.46 18.52 -4.75
C ILE A 204 -13.40 17.61 -4.11
N LEU A 205 -12.90 17.92 -2.91
CA LEU A 205 -11.79 17.20 -2.28
C LEU A 205 -12.14 15.72 -2.00
N ALA A 206 -13.41 15.40 -1.74
CA ALA A 206 -13.87 14.02 -1.61
C ALA A 206 -13.84 13.24 -2.94
N GLU A 207 -13.97 13.94 -4.07
CA GLU A 207 -14.04 13.36 -5.42
C GLU A 207 -12.68 13.30 -6.10
N VAL A 208 -11.78 14.26 -5.86
CA VAL A 208 -10.49 14.38 -6.57
C VAL A 208 -9.50 13.25 -6.31
N PHE A 209 -9.66 12.52 -5.20
CA PHE A 209 -8.90 11.29 -4.94
C PHE A 209 -9.39 10.10 -5.80
N SER A 210 -10.43 10.31 -6.63
CA SER A 210 -11.00 9.35 -7.56
C SER A 210 -11.17 9.95 -8.98
N PRO A 211 -10.56 9.36 -10.03
CA PRO A 211 -9.74 8.16 -10.00
C PRO A 211 -8.38 8.43 -9.35
N ILE A 212 -7.76 7.38 -8.85
CA ILE A 212 -6.53 7.37 -8.05
C ILE A 212 -5.44 8.30 -8.64
N PRO A 213 -5.23 9.52 -8.09
CA PRO A 213 -4.21 10.43 -8.59
C PRO A 213 -2.81 9.92 -8.24
N LYS A 214 -1.82 10.16 -9.09
CA LYS A 214 -0.42 9.77 -8.81
C LYS A 214 0.43 10.93 -8.31
N PHE A 215 0.05 12.15 -8.66
CA PHE A 215 0.76 13.34 -8.21
C PHE A 215 -0.19 14.46 -7.80
N ILE A 216 0.31 15.34 -6.95
CA ILE A 216 -0.35 16.56 -6.49
C ILE A 216 0.58 17.75 -6.74
N SER A 217 0.04 18.89 -7.13
CA SER A 217 0.78 20.15 -7.25
C SER A 217 -0.09 21.33 -6.85
N PHE A 218 0.57 22.42 -6.47
CA PHE A 218 -0.09 23.63 -5.98
C PHE A 218 0.39 24.85 -6.75
N TYR A 219 -0.51 25.81 -6.93
CA TYR A 219 -0.21 27.20 -7.26
C TYR A 219 -0.60 28.02 -6.04
N LEU A 220 0.36 28.73 -5.45
CA LEU A 220 0.23 29.41 -4.17
C LEU A 220 0.63 30.87 -4.33
N SER A 221 0.00 31.76 -3.56
CA SER A 221 0.39 33.17 -3.46
C SER A 221 0.52 33.60 -2.00
N THR A 222 1.39 34.57 -1.75
CA THR A 222 1.63 35.15 -0.42
C THR A 222 2.12 36.59 -0.54
N GLY A 223 2.06 37.36 0.54
CA GLY A 223 2.57 38.73 0.57
C GLY A 223 1.82 39.63 1.55
N SER A 224 1.58 40.87 1.15
CA SER A 224 0.78 41.84 1.89
C SER A 224 -0.07 42.69 0.96
N HIS A 225 -1.34 42.89 1.31
CA HIS A 225 -2.27 43.75 0.57
C HIS A 225 -2.04 45.25 0.78
N THR A 226 -1.34 45.60 1.84
CA THR A 226 -1.12 47.00 2.23
C THR A 226 0.36 47.24 2.48
N SER A 227 0.77 48.50 2.37
CA SER A 227 2.13 48.85 2.75
C SER A 227 2.33 48.61 4.24
N GLN A 228 3.39 47.89 4.60
CA GLN A 228 3.73 47.54 5.97
C GLN A 228 5.05 48.20 6.36
N THR A 229 5.16 48.65 7.61
CA THR A 229 6.41 49.19 8.15
C THR A 229 7.21 48.06 8.78
N LEU A 230 8.49 47.94 8.45
CA LEU A 230 9.35 46.92 9.05
C LEU A 230 9.45 47.10 10.58
N PRO A 231 9.11 46.07 11.38
CA PRO A 231 9.21 46.15 12.84
C PRO A 231 10.65 46.01 13.36
N PHE A 232 11.56 45.44 12.56
CA PHE A 232 12.97 45.25 12.86
C PHE A 232 13.81 45.23 11.57
N ASP A 233 15.14 45.29 11.71
CA ASP A 233 16.09 45.22 10.60
C ASP A 233 16.09 43.82 9.96
N VAL A 234 16.11 43.76 8.63
CA VAL A 234 16.05 42.51 7.85
C VAL A 234 17.16 42.45 6.82
N ASP A 235 17.72 41.26 6.61
CA ASP A 235 18.80 41.02 5.67
C ASP A 235 18.31 40.47 4.32
N GLY A 236 17.00 40.19 4.20
CA GLY A 236 16.37 39.63 3.01
C GLY A 236 16.45 38.10 2.94
N THR A 237 17.07 37.48 3.95
CA THR A 237 17.26 36.02 4.06
C THR A 237 16.20 35.35 4.92
N GLU A 238 15.35 36.14 5.57
CA GLU A 238 14.19 35.67 6.32
C GLU A 238 13.29 34.85 5.39
N GLN A 239 12.76 33.75 5.90
CA GLN A 239 12.16 32.69 5.11
C GLN A 239 10.71 32.42 5.53
N MET A 240 9.88 31.93 4.62
CA MET A 240 8.57 31.37 4.97
C MET A 240 8.57 29.88 4.68
N LYS A 241 8.68 29.02 5.68
CA LYS A 241 8.70 27.57 5.45
C LYS A 241 7.29 27.03 5.42
N VAL A 242 6.96 26.28 4.37
CA VAL A 242 5.65 25.66 4.22
C VAL A 242 5.83 24.16 4.09
N ASP A 243 5.32 23.44 5.08
CA ASP A 243 5.16 21.98 5.03
C ASP A 243 3.70 21.64 4.72
N ILE A 244 3.48 20.46 4.13
CA ILE A 244 2.15 19.98 3.78
C ILE A 244 1.91 18.62 4.41
N ASP A 245 0.82 18.50 5.18
CA ASP A 245 0.30 17.24 5.71
C ASP A 245 -1.02 16.89 5.03
N ILE A 246 -1.12 15.69 4.46
CA ILE A 246 -2.35 15.18 3.86
C ILE A 246 -2.86 14.05 4.74
N ASP A 247 -4.08 14.19 5.23
CA ASP A 247 -4.77 13.19 6.01
C ASP A 247 -5.95 12.58 5.25
N LEU A 248 -5.87 11.27 5.04
CA LEU A 248 -6.89 10.46 4.37
C LEU A 248 -7.46 9.46 5.37
N PRO A 249 -8.56 9.81 6.08
CA PRO A 249 -9.21 8.88 6.98
C PRO A 249 -9.79 7.70 6.19
N LEU A 250 -9.63 6.46 6.66
CA LEU A 250 -10.25 5.27 6.08
C LEU A 250 -11.74 5.17 6.41
N ASP A 251 -12.41 6.33 6.40
CA ASP A 251 -13.84 6.51 6.16
C ASP A 251 -14.02 6.71 4.66
N ALA A 252 -14.03 5.59 3.94
CA ALA A 252 -13.75 5.55 2.52
C ALA A 252 -14.74 4.65 1.77
N ARG A 253 -14.84 4.86 0.46
CA ARG A 253 -15.55 3.97 -0.45
C ARG A 253 -14.59 3.49 -1.52
N LEU A 254 -14.50 2.16 -1.67
CA LEU A 254 -13.68 1.52 -2.69
C LEU A 254 -14.62 1.02 -3.80
N ASP A 255 -14.38 1.49 -5.02
CA ASP A 255 -15.10 1.03 -6.21
C ASP A 255 -14.10 0.50 -7.22
N THR A 256 -14.12 -0.82 -7.40
CA THR A 256 -13.33 -1.57 -8.38
C THR A 256 -11.84 -1.26 -8.31
N ILE A 257 -11.29 -1.23 -7.08
CA ILE A 257 -9.86 -1.02 -6.87
C ILE A 257 -9.10 -2.26 -7.35
N ILE A 258 -8.19 -2.08 -8.30
CA ILE A 258 -7.30 -3.15 -8.75
C ILE A 258 -5.93 -2.92 -8.17
N MET A 259 -5.44 -3.91 -7.42
CA MET A 259 -4.09 -3.92 -6.86
C MET A 259 -3.36 -5.18 -7.25
N THR A 260 -2.04 -5.09 -7.31
CA THR A 260 -1.18 -6.24 -7.59
C THR A 260 0.04 -6.22 -6.69
N ASP A 261 0.46 -7.40 -6.25
CA ASP A 261 1.75 -7.58 -5.60
C ASP A 261 2.46 -8.81 -6.15
N THR A 262 3.78 -8.81 -6.03
CA THR A 262 4.64 -9.86 -6.56
C THR A 262 5.56 -10.36 -5.46
N MET A 263 5.62 -11.68 -5.31
CA MET A 263 6.55 -12.33 -4.37
C MET A 263 7.39 -13.39 -5.07
N ASN A 264 8.55 -13.70 -4.47
CA ASN A 264 9.37 -14.81 -4.93
C ASN A 264 8.68 -16.14 -4.64
N PHE A 265 8.81 -17.07 -5.58
CA PHE A 265 8.29 -18.42 -5.48
C PHE A 265 9.39 -19.42 -5.83
N ASN A 266 9.43 -20.56 -5.15
CA ASN A 266 10.38 -21.61 -5.45
C ASN A 266 9.65 -22.94 -5.39
N ILE A 267 9.48 -23.55 -6.55
CA ILE A 267 8.94 -24.89 -6.67
C ILE A 267 10.07 -25.91 -6.53
N THR A 268 9.84 -26.97 -5.76
CA THR A 268 10.82 -28.06 -5.66
C THR A 268 10.97 -28.75 -7.01
N ASN A 269 12.20 -29.03 -7.43
CA ASN A 269 12.49 -29.83 -8.64
C ASN A 269 12.24 -31.33 -8.41
N ASP A 270 11.40 -31.69 -7.44
CA ASP A 270 11.11 -33.07 -7.08
C ASP A 270 9.99 -33.61 -7.98
N THR A 271 10.37 -34.42 -8.96
CA THR A 271 9.45 -35.04 -9.92
C THR A 271 8.48 -36.03 -9.29
N ARG A 272 8.66 -36.39 -8.01
CA ARG A 272 7.81 -37.34 -7.28
C ARG A 272 6.49 -36.74 -6.82
N VAL A 273 6.35 -35.41 -6.80
CA VAL A 273 5.09 -34.75 -6.43
C VAL A 273 4.09 -34.92 -7.56
N LYS A 274 3.02 -35.68 -7.30
CA LYS A 274 1.93 -35.92 -8.26
C LYS A 274 0.89 -34.81 -8.23
N SER A 275 0.47 -34.36 -7.06
CA SER A 275 -0.52 -33.27 -6.97
C SER A 275 -0.46 -32.55 -5.64
N ALA A 276 -1.05 -31.37 -5.59
CA ALA A 276 -1.21 -30.60 -4.37
C ALA A 276 -2.68 -30.14 -4.22
N THR A 277 -3.23 -30.30 -3.03
CA THR A 277 -4.49 -29.66 -2.64
C THR A 277 -4.18 -28.61 -1.57
N LEU A 278 -4.56 -27.37 -1.82
CA LEU A 278 -4.50 -26.29 -0.82
C LEU A 278 -5.90 -26.04 -0.30
N LYS A 279 -6.08 -26.14 1.00
CA LYS A 279 -7.28 -25.65 1.70
C LYS A 279 -6.94 -24.32 2.32
N ILE A 280 -7.66 -23.28 1.92
CA ILE A 280 -7.53 -21.95 2.49
C ILE A 280 -8.85 -21.60 3.17
N LYS A 281 -8.74 -21.16 4.42
CA LYS A 281 -9.84 -20.57 5.19
C LYS A 281 -9.47 -19.12 5.47
N PHE A 282 -10.44 -18.24 5.26
CA PHE A 282 -10.33 -16.81 5.44
C PHE A 282 -11.41 -16.35 6.38
N ASP A 283 -11.04 -15.53 7.35
CA ASP A 283 -11.94 -14.89 8.30
C ASP A 283 -11.79 -13.38 8.11
N ASN A 284 -12.68 -12.77 7.33
CA ASN A 284 -12.63 -11.37 6.95
C ASN A 284 -13.38 -10.51 7.97
N GLY A 285 -12.65 -9.75 8.78
CA GLY A 285 -13.21 -8.69 9.62
C GLY A 285 -13.22 -7.32 8.96
N PHE A 286 -12.82 -7.20 7.68
CA PHE A 286 -12.86 -5.92 6.96
C PHE A 286 -14.13 -5.85 6.09
N PRO A 287 -14.77 -4.68 5.98
CA PRO A 287 -15.95 -4.47 5.14
C PRO A 287 -15.57 -4.28 3.66
N ILE A 288 -14.63 -5.09 3.18
CA ILE A 288 -14.09 -5.05 1.82
C ILE A 288 -14.30 -6.43 1.22
N ASP A 289 -14.99 -6.49 0.09
CA ASP A 289 -15.06 -7.66 -0.75
C ASP A 289 -13.91 -7.66 -1.74
N GLY A 290 -13.52 -8.85 -2.18
CA GLY A 290 -12.41 -8.99 -3.10
C GLY A 290 -12.60 -10.16 -4.04
N LEU A 291 -12.22 -9.96 -5.30
CA LEU A 291 -11.92 -11.05 -6.21
C LEU A 291 -10.40 -11.17 -6.29
N THR A 292 -9.86 -12.27 -5.75
CA THR A 292 -8.42 -12.52 -5.72
C THR A 292 -8.03 -13.60 -6.72
N GLN A 293 -7.00 -13.30 -7.52
CA GLN A 293 -6.41 -14.24 -8.46
C GLN A 293 -4.90 -14.35 -8.20
N ILE A 294 -4.37 -15.55 -8.37
CA ILE A 294 -2.96 -15.86 -8.17
C ILE A 294 -2.40 -16.41 -9.46
N TYR A 295 -1.33 -15.80 -9.96
CA TYR A 295 -0.62 -16.25 -11.15
C TYR A 295 0.78 -16.71 -10.79
N PHE A 296 1.21 -17.80 -11.41
CA PHE A 296 2.59 -18.25 -11.37
C PHE A 296 3.30 -17.79 -12.64
N THR A 297 4.51 -17.28 -12.50
CA THR A 297 5.28 -16.76 -13.63
C THR A 297 6.76 -17.07 -13.47
N ASP A 298 7.48 -17.07 -14.59
CA ASP A 298 8.94 -17.07 -14.59
C ASP A 298 9.48 -15.68 -14.20
N THR A 299 10.79 -15.54 -14.24
CA THR A 299 11.49 -14.29 -13.95
C THR A 299 12.21 -13.80 -15.20
N THR A 300 12.12 -12.51 -15.49
CA THR A 300 12.88 -11.83 -16.55
C THR A 300 14.35 -11.67 -16.17
N ALA A 301 15.21 -11.28 -17.13
CA ALA A 301 16.64 -11.05 -16.86
C ALA A 301 16.92 -9.97 -15.80
N VAL A 302 15.95 -9.09 -15.53
CA VAL A 302 16.06 -8.01 -14.53
C VAL A 302 15.38 -8.34 -13.20
N GLY A 303 14.89 -9.57 -13.01
CA GLY A 303 14.31 -10.00 -11.73
C GLY A 303 12.80 -9.75 -11.59
N GLU A 304 12.16 -9.19 -12.61
CA GLU A 304 10.72 -8.91 -12.66
C GLU A 304 9.90 -10.12 -13.14
N PRO A 305 8.60 -10.22 -12.82
CA PRO A 305 7.70 -11.22 -13.38
C PRO A 305 7.75 -11.26 -14.91
N GLY A 306 7.89 -12.45 -15.48
CA GLY A 306 7.87 -12.63 -16.93
C GLY A 306 6.53 -13.16 -17.43
N ILE A 307 6.56 -14.28 -18.14
CA ILE A 307 5.38 -14.88 -18.76
C ILE A 307 4.57 -15.63 -17.70
N VAL A 308 3.25 -15.44 -17.67
CA VAL A 308 2.35 -16.25 -16.85
C VAL A 308 2.38 -17.69 -17.33
N ILE A 309 2.75 -18.60 -16.44
CA ILE A 309 2.85 -20.04 -16.68
C ILE A 309 1.52 -20.73 -16.38
N ASP A 310 0.86 -20.31 -15.30
CA ASP A 310 -0.39 -20.89 -14.80
C ASP A 310 -1.13 -19.89 -13.89
N SER A 311 -2.43 -20.09 -13.69
CA SER A 311 -3.28 -19.35 -12.73
C SER A 311 -3.96 -20.30 -11.77
N VAL A 312 -4.09 -19.93 -10.49
CA VAL A 312 -4.71 -20.80 -9.49
C VAL A 312 -6.17 -21.09 -9.82
N PHE A 313 -6.92 -20.06 -10.18
CA PHE A 313 -8.30 -20.17 -10.64
C PHE A 313 -8.29 -20.15 -12.17
N THR A 314 -8.72 -21.25 -12.77
CA THR A 314 -8.87 -21.39 -14.22
C THR A 314 -10.33 -21.73 -14.50
N ASP A 315 -11.09 -20.79 -15.04
CA ASP A 315 -11.96 -21.20 -16.14
C ASP A 315 -11.14 -21.00 -17.42
N THR A 316 -11.22 -21.94 -18.33
CA THR A 316 -10.11 -22.30 -19.24
C THR A 316 -9.79 -21.27 -20.34
N ASN A 317 -10.24 -20.00 -20.29
CA ASN A 317 -10.09 -19.06 -21.40
C ASN A 317 -9.93 -17.54 -21.12
N HIS A 318 -9.82 -17.02 -19.88
CA HIS A 318 -9.69 -15.55 -19.69
C HIS A 318 -8.55 -15.10 -18.78
N ILE A 319 -7.66 -14.24 -19.31
CA ILE A 319 -6.61 -13.53 -18.56
C ILE A 319 -7.17 -12.32 -17.78
N ASN A 320 -8.48 -12.05 -17.90
CA ASN A 320 -9.14 -10.91 -17.27
C ASN A 320 -9.78 -11.30 -15.93
N ILE A 321 -9.42 -10.59 -14.86
CA ILE A 321 -10.02 -10.68 -13.51
C ILE A 321 -11.45 -10.11 -13.49
N SER A 322 -12.11 -9.99 -14.62
CA SER A 322 -13.47 -9.48 -14.64
C SER A 322 -14.43 -10.44 -13.93
N GLU A 323 -14.17 -11.75 -13.98
CA GLU A 323 -15.10 -12.79 -13.48
C GLU A 323 -14.41 -14.02 -12.86
N GLU A 324 -13.08 -14.14 -12.93
CA GLU A 324 -12.35 -15.32 -12.47
C GLU A 324 -11.46 -15.00 -11.25
N GLY A 325 -11.67 -15.73 -10.16
CA GLY A 325 -10.91 -15.60 -8.93
C GLY A 325 -11.67 -16.15 -7.73
N TRP A 326 -11.01 -16.17 -6.58
CA TRP A 326 -11.68 -16.45 -5.33
C TRP A 326 -12.37 -15.20 -4.81
N HIS A 327 -13.68 -15.30 -4.61
CA HIS A 327 -14.47 -14.30 -3.92
C HIS A 327 -14.19 -14.36 -2.41
N LEU A 328 -13.68 -13.26 -1.90
CA LEU A 328 -13.58 -12.92 -0.49
C LEU A 328 -14.79 -12.07 -0.16
N ASP A 329 -15.69 -12.62 0.64
CA ASP A 329 -16.89 -11.90 1.04
C ASP A 329 -16.54 -10.82 2.08
N PRO A 330 -17.21 -9.67 2.03
CA PRO A 330 -16.98 -8.58 2.97
C PRO A 330 -17.60 -8.89 4.34
N ALA A 331 -17.06 -8.28 5.39
CA ALA A 331 -17.81 -8.13 6.63
C ALA A 331 -19.01 -7.18 6.43
N GLU A 332 -20.17 -7.51 6.99
CA GLU A 332 -21.38 -6.68 6.88
C GLU A 332 -21.24 -5.42 7.73
N THR A 333 -21.73 -4.28 7.23
CA THR A 333 -21.75 -3.02 7.98
C THR A 333 -23.13 -2.52 8.33
N ASP A 334 -23.22 -1.71 9.38
CA ASP A 334 -24.39 -0.88 9.65
C ASP A 334 -24.49 0.32 8.69
N ALA A 335 -25.51 1.17 8.89
CA ALA A 335 -25.72 2.36 8.07
C ALA A 335 -24.61 3.43 8.23
N GLN A 336 -23.81 3.34 9.29
CA GLN A 336 -22.70 4.24 9.59
C GLN A 336 -21.36 3.71 9.09
N GLY A 337 -21.34 2.52 8.48
CA GLY A 337 -20.14 1.92 7.90
C GLY A 337 -19.30 1.11 8.90
N PHE A 338 -19.80 0.82 10.10
CA PHE A 338 -19.12 -0.03 11.08
C PHE A 338 -19.43 -1.51 10.85
N VAL A 339 -18.44 -2.38 11.01
CA VAL A 339 -18.60 -3.83 10.88
C VAL A 339 -19.45 -4.37 12.02
N THR A 340 -20.44 -5.18 11.66
CA THR A 340 -21.34 -5.85 12.60
C THR A 340 -21.12 -7.36 12.64
N VAL A 341 -20.75 -7.96 11.50
CA VAL A 341 -20.57 -9.41 11.35
C VAL A 341 -19.37 -9.69 10.45
N PRO A 342 -18.31 -10.37 10.93
CA PRO A 342 -17.21 -10.83 10.07
C PRO A 342 -17.70 -11.98 9.18
N HIS A 343 -17.01 -12.21 8.05
CA HIS A 343 -17.37 -13.27 7.12
C HIS A 343 -16.28 -14.33 7.00
N GLU A 344 -16.67 -15.60 7.00
CA GLU A 344 -15.77 -16.72 6.77
C GLU A 344 -15.92 -17.28 5.35
N SER A 345 -14.85 -17.28 4.57
CA SER A 345 -14.80 -17.90 3.25
C SER A 345 -13.81 -19.08 3.26
N ASN A 346 -14.15 -20.16 2.57
CA ASN A 346 -13.29 -21.35 2.47
C ASN A 346 -13.13 -21.73 1.00
N ILE A 347 -11.91 -22.11 0.60
CA ILE A 347 -11.64 -22.61 -0.74
C ILE A 347 -10.69 -23.81 -0.73
N LEU A 348 -10.93 -24.72 -1.66
CA LEU A 348 -10.08 -25.85 -1.98
C LEU A 348 -9.54 -25.67 -3.38
N ILE A 349 -8.22 -25.54 -3.50
CA ILE A 349 -7.51 -25.42 -4.76
C ILE A 349 -6.82 -26.75 -5.02
N PHE A 350 -7.09 -27.36 -6.18
CA PHE A 350 -6.42 -28.56 -6.63
C PHE A 350 -5.46 -28.25 -7.77
N ILE A 351 -4.19 -28.60 -7.60
CA ILE A 351 -3.14 -28.51 -8.62
C ILE A 351 -2.76 -29.92 -9.00
N ASP A 352 -3.19 -30.35 -10.19
CA ASP A 352 -2.90 -31.67 -10.71
C ASP A 352 -1.44 -31.85 -11.14
N GLN A 353 -1.10 -33.07 -11.55
CA GLN A 353 0.25 -33.42 -11.97
C GLN A 353 0.71 -32.64 -13.20
N ILE A 354 -0.18 -32.40 -14.17
CA ILE A 354 0.17 -31.73 -15.42
C ILE A 354 0.55 -30.28 -15.11
N ARG A 355 -0.25 -29.60 -14.29
CA ARG A 355 0.00 -28.23 -13.84
C ARG A 355 1.28 -28.15 -13.01
N MET A 356 1.48 -29.07 -12.07
CA MET A 356 2.73 -29.13 -11.29
C MET A 356 3.97 -29.31 -12.18
N GLN A 357 3.92 -30.22 -13.15
CA GLN A 357 5.03 -30.42 -14.08
C GLN A 357 5.26 -29.20 -14.98
N ASN A 358 4.20 -28.52 -15.43
CA ASN A 358 4.31 -27.29 -16.20
C ASN A 358 5.01 -26.17 -15.40
N LEU A 359 4.65 -25.99 -14.12
CA LEU A 359 5.30 -25.04 -13.23
C LEU A 359 6.80 -25.33 -13.05
N ILE A 360 7.18 -26.61 -12.89
CA ILE A 360 8.58 -27.03 -12.74
C ILE A 360 9.35 -26.84 -14.06
N GLN A 361 8.82 -27.35 -15.17
CA GLN A 361 9.49 -27.33 -16.48
C GLN A 361 9.72 -25.91 -17.00
N ARG A 362 8.79 -25.00 -16.70
CA ARG A 362 8.89 -23.58 -17.09
C ARG A 362 9.53 -22.69 -16.03
N HIS A 363 10.11 -23.29 -14.98
CA HIS A 363 10.85 -22.58 -13.93
C HIS A 363 10.07 -21.43 -13.28
N ALA A 364 8.82 -21.72 -12.87
CA ALA A 364 8.01 -20.77 -12.11
C ALA A 364 8.78 -20.31 -10.87
N SER A 365 9.00 -19.00 -10.79
CA SER A 365 9.91 -18.37 -9.80
C SER A 365 9.30 -17.14 -9.14
N LYS A 366 8.13 -16.71 -9.59
CA LYS A 366 7.37 -15.59 -9.04
C LYS A 366 5.90 -15.97 -8.91
N ILE A 367 5.26 -15.39 -7.91
CA ILE A 367 3.80 -15.35 -7.77
C ILE A 367 3.36 -13.90 -7.92
N ILE A 368 2.37 -13.66 -8.76
CA ILE A 368 1.63 -12.41 -8.82
C ILE A 368 0.29 -12.64 -8.11
N ILE A 369 0.01 -11.84 -7.09
CA ILE A 369 -1.30 -11.79 -6.42
C ILE A 369 -1.99 -10.55 -6.96
N ARG A 370 -3.15 -10.71 -7.57
CA ARG A 370 -3.93 -9.59 -8.09
C ARG A 370 -5.33 -9.60 -7.47
N GLY A 371 -5.70 -8.49 -6.87
CA GLY A 371 -6.97 -8.30 -6.20
C GLY A 371 -7.79 -7.23 -6.91
N LYS A 372 -9.09 -7.49 -7.08
CA LYS A 372 -10.11 -6.49 -7.43
C LYS A 372 -11.00 -6.32 -6.19
N LEU A 373 -10.98 -5.16 -5.57
CA LEU A 373 -11.64 -4.90 -4.28
C LEU A 373 -12.78 -3.90 -4.42
N ASN A 374 -13.85 -4.11 -3.66
CA ASN A 374 -14.89 -3.11 -3.41
C ASN A 374 -15.19 -3.01 -1.92
N SER A 375 -15.67 -1.86 -1.48
CA SER A 375 -16.25 -1.75 -0.14
C SER A 375 -17.65 -2.36 -0.12
N TYR A 376 -18.07 -2.84 1.05
CA TYR A 376 -19.44 -3.29 1.29
C TYR A 376 -20.45 -2.25 0.78
N ASN A 377 -21.42 -2.68 -0.02
CA ASN A 377 -22.45 -1.84 -0.64
C ASN A 377 -21.91 -0.63 -1.44
N ALA A 378 -20.71 -0.71 -2.02
CA ALA A 378 -20.13 0.38 -2.83
C ALA A 378 -21.06 0.89 -3.94
N ALA A 379 -21.81 -0.02 -4.58
CA ALA A 379 -22.76 0.31 -5.65
C ALA A 379 -23.91 1.24 -5.20
N SER A 380 -24.23 1.25 -3.90
CA SER A 380 -25.23 2.16 -3.31
C SER A 380 -24.63 3.51 -2.89
N GLY A 381 -23.32 3.67 -2.97
CA GLY A 381 -22.61 4.87 -2.52
C GLY A 381 -22.25 4.89 -1.04
N GLN A 382 -22.42 3.78 -0.33
CA GLN A 382 -22.10 3.68 1.09
C GLN A 382 -20.58 3.80 1.33
N PHE A 383 -20.21 4.62 2.32
CA PHE A 383 -18.86 4.67 2.89
C PHE A 383 -18.73 3.63 4.00
N ILE A 384 -17.52 3.07 4.13
CA ILE A 384 -17.15 2.13 5.16
C ILE A 384 -16.05 2.74 6.03
N LYS A 385 -16.01 2.34 7.30
CA LYS A 385 -14.95 2.73 8.22
C LYS A 385 -14.02 1.55 8.46
N ILE A 386 -12.73 1.73 8.22
CA ILE A 386 -11.71 0.74 8.58
C ILE A 386 -11.08 1.12 9.91
N LEU A 387 -11.34 0.29 10.93
CA LEU A 387 -10.83 0.51 12.27
C LEU A 387 -9.54 -0.26 12.54
N GLY A 388 -8.76 0.20 13.52
CA GLY A 388 -7.48 -0.37 13.92
C GLY A 388 -7.56 -1.77 14.51
N ASP A 389 -8.74 -2.15 15.03
CA ASP A 389 -9.01 -3.46 15.63
C ASP A 389 -9.58 -4.48 14.63
N TYR A 390 -9.94 -4.05 13.41
CA TYR A 390 -10.36 -4.95 12.36
C TYR A 390 -9.20 -5.85 11.95
N SER A 391 -9.55 -7.09 11.63
CA SER A 391 -8.56 -8.13 11.41
C SER A 391 -9.01 -9.14 10.37
N MET A 392 -8.04 -9.77 9.75
CA MET A 392 -8.20 -10.81 8.75
C MET A 392 -7.44 -12.05 9.20
N GLY A 393 -8.16 -13.14 9.41
CA GLY A 393 -7.59 -14.45 9.68
C GLY A 393 -7.32 -15.20 8.36
N ILE A 394 -6.14 -15.81 8.23
CA ILE A 394 -5.80 -16.67 7.10
C ILE A 394 -5.24 -17.99 7.64
N GLN A 395 -5.88 -19.08 7.24
CA GLN A 395 -5.46 -20.44 7.57
C GLN A 395 -5.24 -21.22 6.28
N ILE A 396 -4.04 -21.80 6.12
CA ILE A 396 -3.67 -22.59 4.94
C ILE A 396 -3.23 -23.97 5.39
N ALA A 397 -3.86 -24.99 4.84
CA ALA A 397 -3.40 -26.37 4.93
C ALA A 397 -3.08 -26.89 3.53
N VAL A 398 -2.01 -27.66 3.42
CA VAL A 398 -1.66 -28.38 2.18
C VAL A 398 -1.90 -29.88 2.37
N LYS A 399 -2.30 -30.54 1.30
CA LYS A 399 -2.17 -31.98 1.11
C LYS A 399 -1.34 -32.22 -0.15
N LEU A 400 -0.26 -32.99 -0.04
CA LEU A 400 0.58 -33.41 -1.16
C LEU A 400 0.37 -34.89 -1.40
N ASP A 401 0.14 -35.26 -2.66
CA ASP A 401 0.13 -36.64 -3.11
C ASP A 401 1.43 -36.89 -3.91
N PHE A 402 2.15 -37.98 -3.60
CA PHE A 402 3.46 -38.28 -4.18
C PHE A 402 3.60 -39.76 -4.55
N ASP A 403 4.53 -40.04 -5.46
CA ASP A 403 4.90 -41.38 -5.91
C ASP A 403 6.41 -41.53 -5.87
N ALA A 404 6.88 -42.50 -5.10
CA ALA A 404 8.29 -42.81 -4.96
C ALA A 404 8.55 -44.26 -5.39
N SER A 405 9.50 -44.44 -6.30
CA SER A 405 10.09 -45.74 -6.58
C SER A 405 11.53 -45.79 -6.08
N THR A 406 11.89 -46.88 -5.39
CA THR A 406 13.30 -47.18 -5.12
C THR A 406 13.83 -47.99 -6.30
N ASN A 407 14.54 -47.34 -7.23
CA ASN A 407 15.35 -48.07 -8.19
C ASN A 407 16.58 -48.60 -7.45
N ASN A 408 16.86 -49.91 -7.58
CA ASN A 408 17.99 -50.60 -6.95
C ASN A 408 19.28 -49.75 -7.04
N ILE A 409 19.81 -49.35 -5.88
CA ILE A 409 21.12 -48.72 -5.72
C ILE A 409 22.21 -49.76 -5.92
#